data_AF-A2SQD2-F1
#
_entry.id   AF-A2SQD2-F1
#
_cell.length_a   1.000
_cell.length_b   1.000
_cell.length_c   1.000
_cell.angle_alpha   90.00
_cell.angle_beta   90.00
_cell.angle_gamma   90.00
#
_symmetry.space_group_name_H-M   'P 1'
#
loop_
_entity.id
_entity.type
_entity.pdbx_description
1 polymer ?
#
loop_
_entity_poly.entity_id
_entity_poly.type
_entity_poly.pdbx_seq_one_letter_code
_entity_poly.pdbx_strand_id
1 'polypeptide(L)'
;MARRLSEKSDDGVSPAIAILLIIALTVILCAILMVYCMSLVNIQWEQPLNRSPPEILTIISVDHYDDKGKLTYESIVTLRNIGTQPLKNSDYRAEVFINGKKEMVVIKTLQAHDFISTNHFGIQLLYGIGPIGYEWEPGKIGVFDLNDRLLHPGDILQIDIIDNNTSSISYSQVISRSIFHVE
;
A
#
# COMPACT_ATOMS: atom_id res chain seq x y z
N MET A 1 70.23 60.96 -19.31
CA MET A 1 69.02 61.04 -18.45
C MET A 1 67.84 60.53 -19.27
N ALA A 2 67.48 59.26 -19.11
CA ALA A 2 66.31 58.67 -19.76
C ALA A 2 65.76 57.57 -18.86
N ARG A 3 64.60 57.81 -18.24
CA ARG A 3 63.86 56.79 -17.51
C ARG A 3 62.50 56.67 -18.20
N ARG A 4 62.37 55.70 -19.11
CA ARG A 4 61.07 55.26 -19.60
C ARG A 4 60.49 54.35 -18.52
N LEU A 5 59.36 54.76 -17.95
CA LEU A 5 58.56 53.90 -17.10
C LEU A 5 57.92 52.83 -18.00
N SER A 6 58.23 51.58 -17.70
CA SER A 6 57.53 50.42 -18.25
C SER A 6 56.11 50.43 -17.65
N GLU A 7 55.11 50.80 -18.45
CA GLU A 7 53.73 50.44 -18.14
C GLU A 7 53.66 48.91 -18.16
N LYS A 8 53.50 48.33 -16.97
CA LYS A 8 53.14 46.94 -16.80
C LYS A 8 51.67 46.87 -17.20
N SER A 9 51.36 46.37 -18.40
CA SER A 9 49.97 46.07 -18.74
C SER A 9 49.51 44.94 -17.84
N ASP A 10 48.50 45.26 -17.04
CA ASP A 10 47.74 44.30 -16.26
C ASP A 10 46.77 43.63 -17.23
N ASP A 11 47.32 42.71 -18.04
CA ASP A 11 46.55 41.90 -18.96
C ASP A 11 45.74 40.90 -18.13
N GLY A 12 44.56 41.38 -17.71
CA GLY A 12 43.54 40.59 -17.06
C GLY A 12 43.37 39.26 -17.79
N VAL A 13 43.52 38.18 -17.02
CA VAL A 13 43.38 36.78 -17.40
C VAL A 13 42.35 36.61 -18.53
N SER A 14 42.85 36.21 -19.70
CA SER A 14 42.21 36.27 -21.02
C SER A 14 40.70 35.98 -21.02
N PRO A 15 39.87 36.80 -21.72
CA PRO A 15 38.44 36.54 -21.94
C PRO A 15 38.12 35.12 -22.40
N ALA A 16 39.05 34.48 -23.13
CA ALA A 16 38.91 33.10 -23.56
C ALA A 16 38.88 32.10 -22.39
N ILE A 17 39.66 32.33 -21.33
CA ILE A 17 39.68 31.48 -20.13
C ILE A 17 38.35 31.61 -19.38
N ALA A 18 37.84 32.83 -19.23
CA ALA A 18 36.55 33.07 -18.59
C ALA A 18 35.40 32.39 -19.35
N ILE A 19 35.40 32.48 -20.69
CA ILE A 19 34.40 31.82 -21.54
C ILE A 19 34.46 30.29 -21.38
N LEU A 20 35.66 29.71 -21.42
CA LEU A 20 35.84 28.26 -21.24
C LEU A 20 35.34 27.78 -19.87
N LEU A 21 35.58 28.55 -18.80
CA LEU A 21 35.11 28.23 -17.46
C LEU A 21 33.57 28.29 -17.35
N ILE A 22 32.93 29.28 -17.97
CA ILE A 22 31.46 29.40 -17.98
C ILE A 22 30.82 28.24 -18.74
N ILE A 23 31.38 27.85 -19.90
CA ILE A 23 30.89 26.70 -20.67
C ILE A 23 31.00 25.42 -19.84
N ALA A 24 32.17 25.17 -19.25
CA ALA A 24 32.39 23.99 -18.42
C ALA A 24 31.42 23.93 -17.24
N LEU A 25 31.23 25.05 -16.53
CA LEU A 25 30.30 25.15 -15.42
C LEU A 25 28.85 24.89 -15.85
N THR A 26 28.44 25.42 -17.00
CA THR A 26 27.08 25.24 -17.54
C THR A 26 26.81 23.79 -17.88
N VAL A 27 27.77 23.10 -18.50
CA VAL A 27 27.65 21.67 -18.84
C VAL A 27 27.53 20.82 -17.57
N ILE A 28 28.34 21.11 -16.55
CA ILE A 28 28.28 20.41 -15.25
C ILE A 28 26.90 20.64 -14.59
N LEU A 29 26.40 21.87 -14.59
CA LEU A 29 25.10 22.19 -14.01
C LEU A 29 23.96 21.48 -14.76
N CYS A 30 23.99 21.46 -16.09
CA CYS A 30 23.02 20.72 -16.90
C CYS A 30 23.06 19.22 -16.61
N ALA A 31 24.25 18.63 -16.43
CA ALA A 31 24.38 17.21 -16.08
C ALA A 31 23.77 16.91 -14.70
N ILE A 32 24.04 17.76 -13.69
CA ILE A 32 23.45 17.62 -12.35
C ILE A 32 21.93 17.73 -12.41
N LEU A 33 21.40 18.72 -13.14
CA LEU A 33 19.97 18.90 -13.33
C LEU A 33 19.33 17.70 -14.03
N MET A 34 19.98 17.14 -15.06
CA MET A 34 19.48 15.94 -15.73
C MET A 34 19.43 14.73 -14.79
N VAL A 35 20.46 14.51 -13.97
CA VAL A 35 20.47 13.43 -12.97
C VAL A 35 19.37 13.64 -11.93
N TYR A 36 19.18 14.87 -11.46
CA TYR A 36 18.13 15.20 -10.50
C TYR A 36 16.73 15.02 -11.11
N CYS A 37 16.50 15.48 -12.34
CA CYS A 37 15.24 15.29 -13.06
C CYS A 37 14.97 13.81 -13.38
N MET A 38 15.98 13.02 -13.74
CA MET A 38 15.84 11.57 -13.94
C MET A 38 15.43 10.85 -12.66
N SER A 39 15.96 11.27 -11.50
CA SER A 39 15.54 10.74 -10.18
C SER A 39 14.06 11.00 -9.91
N LEU A 40 13.57 12.20 -10.24
CA LEU A 40 12.14 12.54 -10.09
C LEU A 40 11.24 11.73 -11.03
N VAL A 41 11.69 11.47 -12.27
CA VAL A 41 10.95 10.63 -13.22
C VAL A 41 10.91 9.17 -12.73
N ASN A 42 11.99 8.64 -12.15
CA ASN A 42 12.01 7.25 -11.66
C ASN A 42 10.99 6.98 -10.53
N ILE A 43 10.58 8.01 -9.78
CA ILE A 43 9.60 7.88 -8.68
C ILE A 43 8.16 7.73 -9.21
N GLN A 44 7.88 8.14 -10.45
CA GLN A 44 6.53 8.06 -11.05
C GLN A 44 6.26 6.81 -11.90
N TRP A 45 7.29 5.98 -12.13
CA TRP A 45 7.18 4.80 -13.02
C TRP A 45 6.94 3.48 -12.29
N GLU A 46 6.83 3.46 -10.96
CA GLU A 46 6.15 2.37 -10.25
C GLU A 46 4.63 2.51 -10.40
N GLN A 47 4.17 2.50 -11.65
CA GLN A 47 2.80 2.08 -11.94
C GLN A 47 2.70 0.64 -11.44
N PRO A 48 1.68 0.24 -10.66
CA PRO A 48 1.39 -1.17 -10.49
C PRO A 48 1.08 -1.69 -11.89
N LEU A 49 2.04 -2.42 -12.48
CA LEU A 49 1.82 -3.26 -13.65
C LEU A 49 0.45 -3.89 -13.47
N ASN A 50 -0.40 -3.79 -14.50
CA ASN A 50 -1.79 -4.23 -14.66
C ASN A 50 -2.08 -5.68 -14.21
N ARG A 51 -1.65 -6.03 -13.01
CA ARG A 51 -1.72 -7.30 -12.31
C ARG A 51 -2.70 -7.06 -11.19
N SER A 52 -3.71 -7.91 -11.11
CA SER A 52 -4.51 -7.99 -9.89
C SER A 52 -3.57 -8.16 -8.70
N PRO A 53 -3.85 -7.51 -7.55
CA PRO A 53 -3.12 -7.79 -6.32
C PRO A 53 -3.05 -9.30 -6.07
N PRO A 54 -1.94 -9.80 -5.48
CA PRO A 54 -1.83 -11.21 -5.14
C PRO A 54 -2.88 -11.60 -4.11
N GLU A 55 -3.10 -12.89 -3.92
CA GLU A 55 -3.92 -13.41 -2.82
C GLU A 55 -2.99 -13.89 -1.70
N ILE A 56 -2.86 -13.11 -0.64
CA ILE A 56 -2.03 -13.42 0.54
C ILE A 56 -2.93 -13.87 1.69
N LEU A 57 -3.95 -13.08 2.02
CA LEU A 57 -5.04 -13.49 2.92
C LEU A 57 -6.20 -14.00 2.06
N THR A 58 -6.34 -15.32 1.96
CA THR A 58 -7.38 -15.98 1.17
C THR A 58 -8.61 -16.29 2.03
N ILE A 59 -9.79 -16.09 1.47
CA ILE A 59 -11.06 -16.54 2.07
C ILE A 59 -11.15 -18.06 1.86
N ILE A 60 -11.21 -18.81 2.95
CA ILE A 60 -11.30 -20.28 2.91
C ILE A 60 -12.72 -20.80 3.14
N SER A 61 -13.58 -20.00 3.78
CA SER A 61 -15.00 -20.33 3.96
C SER A 61 -15.82 -19.09 4.33
N VAL A 62 -17.10 -19.17 4.01
CA VAL A 62 -18.16 -18.31 4.54
C VAL A 62 -19.21 -19.22 5.15
N ASP A 63 -19.54 -19.03 6.43
CA ASP A 63 -20.55 -19.82 7.13
C ASP A 63 -21.82 -19.01 7.36
N HIS A 64 -22.97 -19.64 7.10
CA HIS A 64 -24.33 -19.11 7.18
C HIS A 64 -25.25 -19.89 8.12
N TYR A 65 -24.72 -20.93 8.76
CA TYR A 65 -25.49 -21.91 9.50
C TYR A 65 -25.08 -21.91 10.97
N ASP A 66 -26.05 -22.11 11.85
CA ASP A 66 -25.74 -22.36 13.26
C ASP A 66 -25.16 -23.77 13.48
N ASP A 67 -24.71 -24.05 14.71
CA ASP A 67 -24.20 -25.36 15.14
C ASP A 67 -25.17 -26.54 14.89
N LYS A 68 -26.44 -26.28 14.57
CA LYS A 68 -27.48 -27.28 14.29
C LYS A 68 -27.79 -27.40 12.80
N GLY A 69 -27.05 -26.70 11.94
CA GLY A 69 -27.23 -26.68 10.49
C GLY A 69 -28.45 -25.88 10.03
N LYS A 70 -29.01 -25.02 10.89
CA LYS A 70 -30.11 -24.14 10.50
C LYS A 70 -29.52 -22.90 9.84
N LEU A 71 -30.04 -22.54 8.66
CA LEU A 71 -29.68 -21.30 7.99
C LEU A 71 -30.05 -20.09 8.87
N THR A 72 -29.04 -19.41 9.38
CA THR A 72 -29.16 -18.18 10.20
C THR A 72 -28.79 -16.93 9.41
N TYR A 73 -28.10 -17.10 8.27
CA TYR A 73 -27.42 -16.02 7.55
C TYR A 73 -26.41 -15.30 8.44
N GLU A 74 -25.78 -16.05 9.36
CA GLU A 74 -24.50 -15.67 9.94
C GLU A 74 -23.55 -15.31 8.78
N SER A 75 -22.76 -14.26 8.90
CA SER A 75 -21.89 -13.80 7.80
C SER A 75 -20.45 -13.97 8.24
N ILE A 76 -20.11 -15.19 8.67
CA ILE A 76 -18.82 -15.52 9.28
C ILE A 76 -17.83 -15.87 8.19
N VAL A 77 -16.88 -14.98 7.93
CA VAL A 77 -15.87 -15.15 6.90
C VAL A 77 -14.56 -15.60 7.54
N THR A 78 -14.04 -16.73 7.08
CA THR A 78 -12.75 -17.25 7.56
C THR A 78 -11.67 -16.99 6.53
N LEU A 79 -10.58 -16.34 6.95
CA LEU A 79 -9.40 -16.06 6.13
C LEU A 79 -8.18 -16.83 6.61
N ARG A 80 -7.29 -17.20 5.69
CA ARG A 80 -5.98 -17.80 5.99
C ARG A 80 -4.86 -17.02 5.31
N ASN A 81 -3.75 -16.80 6.01
CA ASN A 81 -2.53 -16.35 5.34
C ASN A 81 -1.91 -17.50 4.55
N ILE A 82 -1.92 -17.43 3.22
CA ILE A 82 -1.26 -18.38 2.30
C ILE A 82 0.04 -17.81 1.70
N GLY A 83 0.41 -16.58 2.07
CA GLY A 83 1.67 -15.98 1.69
C GLY A 83 2.87 -16.65 2.38
N THR A 84 4.06 -16.21 1.99
CA THR A 84 5.32 -16.74 2.51
C THR A 84 5.90 -15.94 3.67
N GLN A 85 5.30 -14.80 4.02
CA GLN A 85 5.80 -13.89 5.04
C GLN A 85 4.68 -13.51 6.04
N PRO A 86 5.02 -13.21 7.30
CA PRO A 86 4.08 -12.65 8.25
C PRO A 86 3.62 -11.25 7.83
N LEU A 87 2.37 -10.92 8.16
CA LEU A 87 1.82 -9.58 8.01
C LEU A 87 1.65 -8.95 9.39
N LYS A 88 2.32 -7.83 9.65
CA LYS A 88 2.13 -7.08 10.89
C LYS A 88 0.72 -6.46 10.93
N ASN A 89 -0.10 -6.90 11.86
CA ASN A 89 -1.54 -6.66 11.84
C ASN A 89 -1.92 -5.17 11.93
N SER A 90 -1.18 -4.37 12.69
CA SER A 90 -1.42 -2.93 12.84
C SER A 90 -1.21 -2.12 11.56
N ASP A 91 -0.45 -2.66 10.61
CA ASP A 91 -0.02 -1.96 9.41
C ASP A 91 -1.07 -2.06 8.29
N TYR A 92 -2.09 -2.90 8.47
CA TYR A 92 -3.07 -3.19 7.42
C TYR A 92 -4.51 -2.97 7.90
N ARG A 93 -5.37 -2.64 6.94
CA ARG A 93 -6.81 -2.56 7.09
C ARG A 93 -7.50 -3.42 6.03
N ALA A 94 -8.82 -3.59 6.13
CA ALA A 94 -9.59 -4.31 5.13
C ALA A 94 -10.77 -3.51 4.59
N GLU A 95 -11.07 -3.72 3.31
CA GLU A 95 -12.29 -3.26 2.65
C GLU A 95 -13.06 -4.45 2.09
N VAL A 96 -14.38 -4.41 2.24
CA VAL A 96 -15.29 -5.50 1.83
C VAL A 96 -16.13 -5.04 0.66
N PHE A 97 -16.23 -5.89 -0.35
CA PHE A 97 -17.08 -5.70 -1.51
C PHE A 97 -17.99 -6.90 -1.69
N ILE A 98 -19.25 -6.66 -2.05
CA ILE A 98 -20.23 -7.70 -2.36
C ILE A 98 -20.76 -7.42 -3.76
N ASN A 99 -20.68 -8.40 -4.65
CA ASN A 99 -21.11 -8.28 -6.05
C ASN A 99 -20.48 -7.06 -6.74
N GLY A 100 -19.20 -6.77 -6.42
CA GLY A 100 -18.44 -5.64 -6.96
C GLY A 100 -18.74 -4.27 -6.33
N LYS A 101 -19.69 -4.18 -5.40
CA LYS A 101 -20.03 -2.94 -4.68
C LYS A 101 -19.31 -2.89 -3.34
N LYS A 102 -18.63 -1.78 -3.04
CA LYS A 102 -18.01 -1.54 -1.73
C LYS A 102 -19.10 -1.43 -0.67
N GLU A 103 -18.99 -2.23 0.39
CA GLU A 103 -19.91 -2.18 1.52
C GLU A 103 -19.36 -1.31 2.66
N MET A 104 -20.27 -0.80 3.49
CA MET A 104 -19.92 0.02 4.66
C MET A 104 -19.46 -0.87 5.82
N VAL A 105 -18.38 -1.61 5.60
CA VAL A 105 -17.70 -2.42 6.60
C VAL A 105 -16.42 -1.70 7.04
N VAL A 106 -16.31 -1.36 8.32
CA VAL A 106 -15.19 -0.59 8.86
C VAL A 106 -14.23 -1.50 9.62
N ILE A 107 -13.15 -1.90 8.94
CA ILE A 107 -12.04 -2.66 9.54
C ILE A 107 -10.78 -1.83 9.37
N LYS A 108 -10.44 -0.99 10.35
CA LYS A 108 -9.31 -0.02 10.27
C LYS A 108 -7.95 -0.62 10.58
N THR A 109 -7.94 -1.80 11.19
CA THR A 109 -6.75 -2.54 11.61
C THR A 109 -7.07 -4.03 11.55
N LEU A 110 -6.09 -4.88 11.20
CA LEU A 110 -6.20 -6.33 11.34
C LEU A 110 -5.82 -6.82 12.75
N GLN A 111 -5.36 -5.93 13.62
CA GLN A 111 -5.01 -6.26 15.00
C GLN A 111 -6.29 -6.32 15.84
N ALA A 112 -6.69 -7.53 16.26
CA ALA A 112 -7.94 -7.74 16.99
C ALA A 112 -8.02 -6.92 18.28
N HIS A 113 -6.90 -6.76 19.01
CA HIS A 113 -6.85 -5.95 20.23
C HIS A 113 -7.19 -4.48 19.96
N ASP A 114 -6.59 -3.89 18.92
CA ASP A 114 -6.78 -2.49 18.58
C ASP A 114 -8.16 -2.27 17.93
N PHE A 115 -8.64 -3.27 17.18
CA PHE A 115 -9.95 -3.25 16.54
C PHE A 115 -11.07 -2.97 17.55
N ILE A 116 -11.04 -3.58 18.74
CA ILE A 116 -12.08 -3.42 19.79
C ILE A 116 -12.35 -1.94 20.10
N SER A 117 -11.31 -1.10 20.08
CA SER A 117 -11.39 0.33 20.40
C SER A 117 -11.93 1.22 19.27
N THR A 118 -12.22 0.64 18.10
CA THR A 118 -12.69 1.37 16.92
C THR A 118 -14.22 1.43 16.82
N ASN A 119 -14.73 2.23 15.88
CA ASN A 119 -16.15 2.22 15.54
C ASN A 119 -16.45 1.08 14.57
N HIS A 120 -17.27 0.13 15.02
CA HIS A 120 -17.67 -1.05 14.26
C HIS A 120 -18.90 -0.75 13.41
N PHE A 121 -18.75 -0.80 12.09
CA PHE A 121 -19.88 -0.75 11.14
C PHE A 121 -19.77 -1.95 10.21
N GLY A 122 -20.85 -2.69 10.03
CA GLY A 122 -20.91 -3.86 9.13
C GLY A 122 -20.14 -5.10 9.61
N ILE A 123 -19.50 -5.04 10.78
CA ILE A 123 -18.74 -6.13 11.40
C ILE A 123 -19.03 -6.20 12.89
N GLN A 124 -19.11 -7.41 13.43
CA GLN A 124 -19.35 -7.72 14.84
C GLN A 124 -18.04 -8.02 15.56
N LEU A 125 -17.25 -8.97 15.04
CA LEU A 125 -16.02 -9.45 15.67
C LEU A 125 -14.89 -9.64 14.66
N LEU A 126 -13.67 -9.48 15.16
CA LEU A 126 -12.42 -9.83 14.49
C LEU A 126 -11.61 -10.71 15.45
N TYR A 127 -11.38 -11.96 15.10
CA TYR A 127 -10.70 -12.92 15.99
C TYR A 127 -9.95 -14.01 15.24
N GLY A 128 -9.37 -14.96 15.99
CA GLY A 128 -8.55 -16.05 15.46
C GLY A 128 -7.06 -15.83 15.68
N ILE A 129 -6.26 -16.88 15.44
CA ILE A 129 -4.83 -16.88 15.78
C ILE A 129 -4.07 -15.78 15.03
N GLY A 130 -4.43 -15.52 13.77
CA GLY A 130 -3.82 -14.46 12.97
C GLY A 130 -4.08 -13.06 13.55
N PRO A 131 -5.33 -12.59 13.60
CA PRO A 131 -5.67 -11.25 14.11
C PRO A 131 -5.31 -10.98 15.58
N ILE A 132 -5.33 -12.01 16.43
CA ILE A 132 -4.98 -11.87 17.86
C ILE A 132 -3.46 -11.67 18.05
N GLY A 133 -2.64 -12.28 17.20
CA GLY A 133 -1.19 -12.11 17.23
C GLY A 133 -0.77 -10.69 16.84
N TYR A 134 0.50 -10.35 17.10
CA TYR A 134 1.11 -9.12 16.57
C TYR A 134 1.25 -9.18 15.03
N GLU A 135 1.52 -10.39 14.53
CA GLU A 135 1.64 -10.70 13.11
C GLU A 135 0.68 -11.83 12.75
N TRP A 136 0.06 -11.71 11.58
CA TRP A 136 -0.67 -12.79 10.93
C TRP A 136 0.31 -13.70 10.21
N GLU A 137 0.81 -14.71 10.91
CA GLU A 137 1.78 -15.67 10.40
C GLU A 137 1.22 -16.53 9.25
N PRO A 138 2.07 -16.98 8.29
CA PRO A 138 1.68 -17.95 7.27
C PRO A 138 0.99 -19.19 7.85
N GLY A 139 -0.07 -19.63 7.18
CA GLY A 139 -0.92 -20.75 7.56
C GLY A 139 -1.91 -20.46 8.70
N LYS A 140 -1.82 -19.32 9.39
CA LYS A 140 -2.76 -18.98 10.48
C LYS A 140 -4.06 -18.42 9.95
N ILE A 141 -5.11 -18.69 10.72
CA ILE A 141 -6.50 -18.34 10.39
C ILE A 141 -6.94 -17.13 11.22
N GLY A 142 -7.76 -16.30 10.60
CA GLY A 142 -8.52 -15.23 11.24
C GLY A 142 -9.97 -15.25 10.75
N VAL A 143 -10.86 -14.68 11.55
CA VAL A 143 -12.30 -14.68 11.30
C VAL A 143 -12.80 -13.26 11.34
N PHE A 144 -13.51 -12.87 10.29
CA PHE A 144 -14.27 -11.64 10.19
C PHE A 144 -15.74 -12.04 10.36
N ASP A 145 -16.28 -11.77 11.54
CA ASP A 145 -17.68 -12.03 11.84
C ASP A 145 -18.48 -10.79 11.44
N LEU A 146 -19.00 -10.79 10.21
CA LEU A 146 -19.73 -9.66 9.67
C LEU A 146 -21.14 -9.58 10.28
N ASN A 147 -21.81 -8.44 10.13
CA ASN A 147 -23.20 -8.35 10.57
C ASN A 147 -24.07 -9.41 9.88
N ASP A 148 -24.96 -10.03 10.64
CA ASP A 148 -25.91 -11.02 10.11
C ASP A 148 -26.65 -10.48 8.88
N ARG A 149 -26.90 -11.39 7.92
CA ARG A 149 -27.58 -11.11 6.64
C ARG A 149 -26.85 -10.11 5.75
N LEU A 150 -25.57 -9.83 6.01
CA LEU A 150 -24.77 -9.04 5.07
C LEU A 150 -24.42 -9.85 3.81
N LEU A 151 -24.09 -11.13 4.00
CA LEU A 151 -23.78 -12.08 2.93
C LEU A 151 -24.92 -13.09 2.77
N HIS A 152 -25.19 -13.50 1.53
CA HIS A 152 -26.14 -14.54 1.19
C HIS A 152 -25.51 -15.55 0.22
N PRO A 153 -25.97 -16.82 0.23
CA PRO A 153 -25.63 -17.79 -0.81
C PRO A 153 -25.85 -17.23 -2.22
N GLY A 154 -24.84 -17.36 -3.08
CA GLY A 154 -24.79 -16.80 -4.42
C GLY A 154 -24.11 -15.44 -4.55
N ASP A 155 -23.77 -14.77 -3.44
CA ASP A 155 -23.00 -13.54 -3.47
C ASP A 155 -21.54 -13.80 -3.89
N ILE A 156 -20.93 -12.81 -4.53
CA ILE A 156 -19.49 -12.75 -4.75
C ILE A 156 -18.89 -11.82 -3.71
N LEU A 157 -18.23 -12.39 -2.72
CA LEU A 157 -17.49 -11.66 -1.70
C LEU A 157 -16.09 -11.35 -2.21
N GLN A 158 -15.65 -10.11 -2.04
CA GLN A 158 -14.26 -9.71 -2.20
C GLN A 158 -13.78 -8.99 -0.94
N ILE A 159 -12.58 -9.35 -0.47
CA ILE A 159 -11.88 -8.66 0.61
C ILE A 159 -10.53 -8.16 0.08
N ASP A 160 -10.34 -6.85 0.17
CA ASP A 160 -9.09 -6.17 -0.15
C ASP A 160 -8.37 -5.82 1.15
N ILE A 161 -7.12 -6.26 1.27
CA ILE A 161 -6.22 -5.88 2.36
C ILE A 161 -5.35 -4.73 1.89
N ILE A 162 -5.33 -3.66 2.67
CA ILE A 162 -4.75 -2.38 2.26
C ILE A 162 -3.71 -1.95 3.27
N ASP A 163 -2.55 -1.52 2.79
CA ASP A 163 -1.49 -0.93 3.61
C ASP A 163 -1.92 0.45 4.14
N ASN A 164 -1.79 0.65 5.45
CA ASN A 164 -2.06 1.91 6.14
C ASN A 164 -0.87 2.89 6.08
N ASN A 165 0.34 2.39 5.81
CA ASN A 165 1.55 3.22 5.75
C ASN A 165 1.68 3.98 4.43
N THR A 166 0.92 3.60 3.40
CA THR A 166 0.88 4.32 2.13
C THR A 166 0.10 5.63 2.28
N SER A 167 0.80 6.71 2.62
CA SER A 167 0.26 8.06 2.84
C SER A 167 -0.18 8.81 1.58
N SER A 168 -0.15 8.14 0.42
CA SER A 168 -0.60 8.71 -0.85
C SER A 168 -2.13 8.75 -0.89
N ILE A 169 -2.67 9.97 -0.91
CA ILE A 169 -4.11 10.28 -1.10
C ILE A 169 -4.66 9.65 -2.39
N SER A 170 -3.78 9.27 -3.33
CA SER A 170 -4.17 8.75 -4.64
C SER A 170 -4.12 7.22 -4.77
N TYR A 171 -3.37 6.51 -3.91
CA TYR A 171 -3.23 5.05 -4.01
C TYR A 171 -2.99 4.45 -2.63
N SER A 172 -4.06 4.06 -1.93
CA SER A 172 -3.90 3.05 -0.89
C SER A 172 -3.54 1.74 -1.59
N GLN A 173 -2.37 1.17 -1.30
CA GLN A 173 -1.91 -0.01 -2.01
C GLN A 173 -2.67 -1.24 -1.49
N VAL A 174 -3.50 -1.84 -2.36
CA VAL A 174 -4.08 -3.16 -2.09
C VAL A 174 -2.95 -4.18 -2.17
N ILE A 175 -2.56 -4.74 -1.04
CA ILE A 175 -1.47 -5.73 -0.93
C ILE A 175 -1.97 -7.17 -1.11
N SER A 176 -3.26 -7.40 -0.86
CA SER A 176 -3.90 -8.69 -1.05
C SER A 176 -5.34 -8.51 -1.49
N ARG A 177 -5.80 -9.33 -2.44
CA ARG A 177 -7.21 -9.43 -2.83
C ARG A 177 -7.64 -10.89 -2.84
N SER A 178 -8.71 -11.19 -2.12
CA SER A 178 -9.36 -12.49 -2.17
C SER A 178 -10.80 -12.34 -2.64
N ILE A 179 -11.25 -13.26 -3.51
CA ILE A 179 -12.58 -13.30 -4.07
C ILE A 179 -13.16 -14.69 -3.84
N PHE A 180 -14.38 -14.76 -3.31
CA PHE A 180 -15.03 -16.00 -2.94
C PHE A 180 -16.48 -16.00 -3.41
N HIS A 181 -16.91 -17.11 -4.00
CA HIS A 181 -18.32 -17.35 -4.33
C HIS A 181 -18.99 -17.99 -3.14
N VAL A 182 -19.94 -17.28 -2.53
CA VAL A 182 -20.63 -17.72 -1.32
C VAL A 182 -21.60 -18.85 -1.67
N GLU A 183 -21.52 -19.97 -0.95
CA GLU A 183 -22.31 -21.19 -1.18
C GLU A 183 -23.46 -21.38 -0.18
#